data_AF-A0A4Y2UVJ1-F1
#
_entry.id   AF-A0A4Y2UVJ1-F1
#
_cell.length_a   1.000
_cell.length_b   1.000
_cell.length_c   1.000
_cell.angle_alpha   90.00
_cell.angle_beta   90.00
_cell.angle_gamma   90.00
#
_symmetry.space_group_name_H-M   'P 1'
#
loop_
_entity.id
_entity.type
_entity.pdbx_description
1 polymer ?
#
loop_
_entity_poly.entity_id
_entity_poly.type
_entity_poly.pdbx_seq_one_letter_code
_entity_poly.pdbx_strand_id
1 'polypeptide(L)'
;MSSEVMFDETMMPTVSQEKFLANPKNNDRLISILINKFSSLSMTCKKADEDADCLIVNSALAMAKTHVSVGCHRLKVSAEKFAYGAMARNKDISADLRNLVISHWKNGKSVRCIGQILKFSKSTVFNIILRFKKTNTAENKQRSGCPRTFSEREERWIVRQVHINPRTSAVKLTLKCKSRFRKSVNPETARNVLEKHKYHGRVPRRKPYISKANRKGRLAFAKMYVKQPTEF
;
A
#
# COMPACT_ATOMS: atom_id res chain seq x y z
N MET A 1 -47.46 15.12 -46.87
CA MET A 1 -47.75 14.79 -45.46
C MET A 1 -48.36 13.41 -45.42
N SER A 2 -47.82 12.47 -44.63
CA SER A 2 -48.42 11.14 -44.49
C SER A 2 -49.78 11.25 -43.79
N SER A 3 -50.80 10.61 -44.35
CA SER A 3 -52.15 10.60 -43.77
C SER A 3 -52.19 9.78 -42.48
N GLU A 4 -53.05 10.21 -41.56
CA GLU A 4 -53.41 9.40 -40.39
C GLU A 4 -54.31 8.25 -40.86
N VAL A 5 -54.00 7.03 -40.44
CA VAL A 5 -54.77 5.83 -40.81
C VAL A 5 -55.39 5.26 -39.54
N MET A 6 -56.70 5.04 -39.56
CA MET A 6 -57.41 4.26 -38.54
C MET A 6 -57.30 2.79 -38.94
N PHE A 7 -56.72 1.92 -38.11
CA PHE A 7 -56.53 0.50 -38.40
C PHE A 7 -56.68 -0.34 -37.13
N ASP A 8 -57.20 -1.56 -37.30
CA ASP A 8 -57.39 -2.57 -36.26
C ASP A 8 -56.61 -3.85 -36.59
N GLU A 9 -56.55 -4.83 -35.67
CA GLU A 9 -55.72 -6.05 -35.80
C GLU A 9 -56.00 -6.91 -37.05
N THR A 10 -57.18 -6.77 -37.65
CA THR A 10 -57.62 -7.57 -38.81
C THR A 10 -57.57 -6.79 -40.14
N MET A 11 -57.20 -5.51 -40.11
CA MET A 11 -57.19 -4.65 -41.30
C MET A 11 -55.81 -4.66 -41.98
N MET A 12 -55.79 -4.87 -43.30
CA MET A 12 -54.58 -4.69 -44.10
C MET A 12 -54.48 -3.23 -44.56
N PRO A 13 -53.46 -2.46 -44.13
CA PRO A 13 -53.31 -1.07 -44.58
C PRO A 13 -53.01 -1.02 -46.08
N THR A 14 -53.70 -0.14 -46.81
CA THR A 14 -53.50 0.11 -48.26
C THR A 14 -52.35 1.06 -48.56
N VAL A 15 -51.75 1.65 -47.53
CA VAL A 15 -50.61 2.56 -47.63
C VAL A 15 -49.29 1.79 -47.54
N SER A 16 -48.24 2.28 -48.20
CA SER A 16 -46.91 1.69 -48.10
C SER A 16 -46.34 1.80 -46.68
N GLN A 17 -45.56 0.81 -46.25
CA GLN A 17 -44.97 0.73 -44.91
C GLN A 17 -44.19 1.99 -44.52
N GLU A 18 -43.37 2.51 -45.43
CA GLU A 18 -42.58 3.73 -45.19
C GLU A 18 -43.47 4.95 -44.92
N LYS A 19 -44.55 5.13 -45.70
CA LYS A 19 -45.49 6.23 -45.51
C LYS A 19 -46.29 6.06 -44.21
N PHE A 20 -46.61 4.83 -43.84
CA PHE A 20 -47.33 4.49 -42.62
C PHE A 20 -46.50 4.78 -41.37
N LEU A 21 -45.25 4.30 -41.34
CA LEU A 21 -44.33 4.48 -40.21
C LEU A 21 -43.75 5.89 -40.09
N ALA A 22 -43.81 6.70 -41.16
CA ALA A 22 -43.40 8.10 -41.11
C ALA A 22 -44.35 8.98 -40.28
N ASN A 23 -45.58 8.52 -39.99
CA ASN A 23 -46.54 9.28 -39.19
C ASN A 23 -46.47 8.86 -37.71
N PRO A 24 -46.14 9.77 -36.77
CA PRO A 24 -45.99 9.44 -35.35
C PRO A 24 -47.29 8.91 -34.73
N LYS A 25 -48.46 9.39 -35.16
CA LYS A 25 -49.75 8.91 -34.64
C LYS A 25 -50.04 7.46 -35.03
N ASN A 26 -49.63 7.05 -36.23
CA ASN A 26 -49.78 5.67 -36.67
C ASN A 26 -48.81 4.76 -35.89
N ASN A 27 -47.59 5.22 -35.62
CA ASN A 27 -46.62 4.51 -34.77
C ASN A 27 -47.13 4.32 -33.34
N ASP A 28 -47.65 5.38 -32.72
CA ASP A 28 -48.18 5.30 -31.35
C ASP A 28 -49.36 4.34 -31.24
N ARG A 29 -50.26 4.35 -32.23
CA ARG A 29 -51.37 3.37 -32.31
C ARG A 29 -50.87 1.94 -32.49
N LEU A 30 -49.91 1.71 -33.38
CA LEU A 30 -49.33 0.39 -33.61
C LEU A 30 -48.66 -0.15 -32.33
N ILE A 31 -47.87 0.69 -31.65
CA ILE A 31 -47.21 0.36 -30.38
C ILE A 31 -48.26 0.02 -29.31
N SER A 32 -49.36 0.77 -29.24
CA SER A 32 -50.44 0.53 -28.27
C SER A 32 -51.13 -0.83 -28.51
N ILE A 33 -51.42 -1.18 -29.77
CA ILE A 33 -51.99 -2.48 -30.12
C ILE A 33 -51.05 -3.62 -29.73
N LEU A 34 -49.74 -3.49 -30.04
CA LEU A 34 -48.74 -4.49 -29.68
C LEU A 34 -48.60 -4.66 -28.17
N ILE A 35 -48.56 -3.57 -27.40
CA ILE A 35 -48.48 -3.63 -25.93
C ILE A 35 -49.69 -4.39 -25.37
N ASN A 36 -50.89 -4.10 -25.85
CA ASN A 36 -52.11 -4.78 -25.40
C ASN A 36 -52.09 -6.28 -25.71
N LYS A 37 -51.62 -6.65 -26.91
CA LYS A 37 -51.52 -8.05 -27.35
C LYS A 37 -50.46 -8.84 -26.58
N PHE A 38 -49.33 -8.23 -26.26
CA PHE A 38 -48.33 -8.89 -25.42
C PHE A 38 -48.76 -8.96 -23.95
N SER A 39 -49.51 -7.96 -23.47
CA SER A 39 -50.07 -7.96 -22.11
C SER A 39 -51.10 -9.09 -21.92
N SER A 40 -51.94 -9.37 -22.93
CA SER A 40 -52.87 -10.51 -22.88
C SER A 40 -52.15 -11.86 -22.89
N LEU A 41 -50.95 -11.93 -23.45
CA LEU A 41 -50.06 -13.10 -23.42
C LEU A 41 -49.19 -13.18 -22.16
N SER A 42 -49.48 -12.40 -21.11
CA SER A 42 -48.73 -12.33 -19.85
C SER A 42 -47.26 -11.90 -19.98
N MET A 43 -46.91 -11.22 -21.07
CA MET A 43 -45.57 -10.67 -21.28
C MET A 43 -45.53 -9.21 -20.80
N THR A 44 -44.55 -8.87 -19.96
CA THR A 44 -44.35 -7.50 -19.49
C THR A 44 -43.65 -6.67 -20.58
N CYS A 45 -44.34 -5.69 -21.14
CA CYS A 45 -43.79 -4.79 -22.15
C CYS A 45 -43.58 -3.37 -21.59
N LYS A 46 -42.49 -2.71 -22.01
CA LYS A 46 -42.23 -1.30 -21.75
C LYS A 46 -41.94 -0.60 -23.06
N LYS A 47 -42.51 0.59 -23.29
CA LYS A 47 -42.17 1.44 -24.43
C LYS A 47 -40.81 2.10 -24.18
N ALA A 48 -40.00 2.20 -25.23
CA ALA A 48 -38.78 2.98 -25.21
C ALA A 48 -39.03 4.37 -25.80
N ASP A 49 -38.72 5.41 -25.03
CA ASP A 49 -38.90 6.80 -25.47
C ASP A 49 -37.65 7.35 -26.19
N GLU A 50 -36.47 6.75 -25.96
CA GLU A 50 -35.20 7.16 -26.58
C GLU A 50 -34.35 5.93 -26.98
N ASP A 51 -33.28 5.62 -26.25
CA ASP A 51 -32.41 4.48 -26.52
C ASP A 51 -32.90 3.20 -25.83
N ALA A 52 -33.07 2.13 -26.60
CA ALA A 52 -33.50 0.83 -26.10
C ALA A 52 -32.46 0.20 -25.17
N ASP A 53 -31.17 0.40 -25.45
CA ASP A 53 -30.09 -0.22 -24.68
C ASP A 53 -30.09 0.30 -23.23
N CYS A 54 -30.32 1.61 -23.05
CA CYS A 54 -30.45 2.23 -21.74
C CYS A 54 -31.61 1.66 -20.91
N LEU A 55 -32.77 1.39 -21.52
CA LEU A 55 -33.94 0.83 -20.83
C LEU A 55 -33.77 -0.65 -20.48
N ILE A 56 -33.07 -1.40 -21.33
CA ILE A 56 -32.70 -2.79 -21.06
C ILE A 56 -31.78 -2.85 -19.84
N VAL A 57 -30.74 -2.01 -19.80
CA VAL A 57 -29.78 -1.95 -18.68
C VAL A 57 -30.46 -1.54 -17.36
N ASN A 58 -31.30 -0.51 -17.38
CA ASN A 58 -31.98 -0.01 -16.18
C ASN A 58 -33.01 -1.02 -15.65
N SER A 59 -33.74 -1.71 -16.52
CA SER A 59 -34.68 -2.76 -16.12
C SER A 59 -33.95 -3.96 -15.51
N ALA A 60 -32.81 -4.37 -16.10
CA ALA A 60 -31.97 -5.43 -15.54
C ALA A 60 -31.41 -5.06 -14.16
N LEU A 61 -30.97 -3.82 -13.98
CA LEU A 61 -30.48 -3.31 -12.68
C LEU A 61 -31.58 -3.29 -11.61
N ALA A 62 -32.81 -2.90 -11.97
CA ALA A 62 -33.94 -2.89 -11.04
C ALA A 62 -34.32 -4.32 -10.59
N MET A 63 -34.39 -5.28 -11.52
CA MET A 63 -34.64 -6.69 -11.20
C MET A 63 -33.49 -7.33 -10.40
N ALA A 64 -32.25 -6.88 -10.59
CA ALA A 64 -31.11 -7.33 -9.80
C ALA A 64 -31.17 -6.90 -8.33
N LYS A 65 -31.80 -5.75 -8.03
CA LYS A 65 -31.98 -5.26 -6.64
C LYS A 65 -33.04 -6.03 -5.87
N THR A 66 -34.04 -6.61 -6.53
CA THR A 66 -35.12 -7.36 -5.88
C THR A 66 -34.74 -8.81 -5.60
N HIS A 67 -33.88 -9.43 -6.41
CA HIS A 67 -33.35 -10.79 -6.18
C HIS A 67 -32.01 -10.79 -5.42
N VAL A 68 -32.00 -10.31 -4.17
CA VAL A 68 -30.80 -10.34 -3.31
C VAL A 68 -30.63 -11.68 -2.56
N SER A 69 -31.59 -12.61 -2.65
CA SER A 69 -31.65 -13.78 -1.78
C SER A 69 -31.65 -15.14 -2.49
N VAL A 70 -30.81 -15.39 -3.49
CA VAL A 70 -30.44 -16.79 -3.79
C VAL A 70 -29.02 -16.88 -4.34
N GLY A 71 -28.27 -17.86 -3.86
CA GLY A 71 -26.84 -17.98 -4.01
C GLY A 71 -26.34 -17.86 -5.45
N CYS A 72 -25.67 -16.75 -5.75
CA CYS A 72 -24.79 -16.68 -6.89
C CYS A 72 -23.50 -15.94 -6.49
N HIS A 73 -22.57 -16.70 -5.90
CA HIS A 73 -21.18 -16.28 -5.73
C HIS A 73 -20.52 -15.86 -7.06
N ARG A 74 -21.14 -16.16 -8.21
CA ARG A 74 -20.56 -15.93 -9.54
C ARG A 74 -20.80 -14.52 -10.10
N LEU A 75 -21.93 -13.88 -9.77
CA LEU A 75 -22.33 -12.57 -10.32
C LEU A 75 -21.87 -11.38 -9.45
N LYS A 76 -21.70 -11.53 -8.13
CA LYS A 76 -21.07 -10.47 -7.31
C LYS A 76 -19.59 -10.26 -7.65
N VAL A 77 -18.92 -11.31 -8.14
CA VAL A 77 -17.49 -11.27 -8.48
C VAL A 77 -17.26 -10.51 -9.79
N SER A 78 -18.26 -10.27 -10.66
CA SER A 78 -18.04 -9.54 -11.92
C SER A 78 -17.95 -8.03 -11.77
N ALA A 79 -18.64 -7.42 -10.81
CA ALA A 79 -18.61 -5.96 -10.61
C ALA A 79 -17.35 -5.47 -9.84
N GLU A 80 -16.78 -6.27 -8.94
CA GLU A 80 -15.54 -5.92 -8.20
C GLU A 80 -14.26 -6.13 -9.03
N LYS A 81 -14.35 -6.67 -10.25
CA LYS A 81 -13.19 -7.13 -11.07
C LYS A 81 -12.28 -6.00 -11.61
N PHE A 82 -12.67 -4.74 -11.49
CA PHE A 82 -12.10 -3.66 -12.32
C PHE A 82 -11.04 -2.76 -11.63
N ALA A 83 -10.68 -3.00 -10.37
CA ALA A 83 -9.88 -2.00 -9.62
C ALA A 83 -8.39 -2.34 -9.41
N TYR A 84 -7.96 -3.59 -9.57
CA TYR A 84 -6.60 -3.99 -9.14
C TYR A 84 -5.81 -4.61 -10.30
N GLY A 85 -5.00 -3.77 -10.94
CA GLY A 85 -4.13 -4.13 -12.06
C GLY A 85 -3.02 -5.13 -11.70
N ALA A 86 -2.42 -5.74 -12.72
CA ALA A 86 -1.35 -6.73 -12.57
C ALA A 86 -0.13 -6.14 -11.84
N MET A 87 0.29 -6.79 -10.74
CA MET A 87 1.47 -6.37 -9.97
C MET A 87 2.77 -6.83 -10.62
N ALA A 88 3.81 -6.00 -10.51
CA ALA A 88 5.16 -6.36 -10.92
C ALA A 88 5.71 -7.54 -10.10
N ARG A 89 6.51 -8.40 -10.75
CA ARG A 89 7.18 -9.53 -10.11
C ARG A 89 8.13 -9.04 -9.01
N ASN A 90 8.21 -9.77 -7.89
CA ASN A 90 9.07 -9.50 -6.72
C ASN A 90 8.75 -8.24 -5.89
N LYS A 91 7.62 -7.57 -6.12
CA LYS A 91 7.16 -6.47 -5.27
C LYS A 91 6.41 -7.00 -4.05
N ASP A 92 6.76 -6.50 -2.86
CA ASP A 92 6.00 -6.78 -1.65
C ASP A 92 4.58 -6.21 -1.78
N ILE A 93 3.60 -6.99 -1.34
CA ILE A 93 2.18 -6.58 -1.37
C ILE A 93 1.98 -5.46 -0.33
N SER A 94 1.28 -4.38 -0.72
CA SER A 94 0.96 -3.30 0.22
C SER A 94 0.24 -3.83 1.47
N ALA A 95 0.41 -3.15 2.60
CA ALA A 95 -0.34 -3.45 3.81
C ALA A 95 -1.85 -3.35 3.57
N ASP A 96 -2.30 -2.38 2.78
CA ASP A 96 -3.72 -2.15 2.48
C ASP A 96 -4.35 -3.33 1.73
N LEU A 97 -3.65 -3.85 0.72
CA LEU A 97 -4.11 -5.02 -0.03
C LEU A 97 -4.15 -6.28 0.83
N ARG A 98 -3.23 -6.41 1.80
CA ARG A 98 -3.26 -7.51 2.78
C ARG A 98 -4.42 -7.36 3.75
N ASN A 99 -4.70 -6.15 4.22
CA ASN A 99 -5.87 -5.84 5.05
C ASN A 99 -7.17 -6.14 4.29
N LEU A 100 -7.23 -5.83 3.00
CA LEU A 100 -8.37 -6.15 2.15
C LEU A 100 -8.59 -7.67 2.03
N VAL A 101 -7.53 -8.45 1.82
CA VAL A 101 -7.58 -9.93 1.86
C VAL A 101 -8.16 -10.42 3.19
N ILE A 102 -7.68 -9.86 4.32
CA ILE A 102 -8.12 -10.25 5.66
C ILE A 102 -9.59 -9.88 5.87
N SER A 103 -10.04 -8.71 5.41
CA SER A 103 -11.43 -8.27 5.52
C SER A 103 -12.38 -9.23 4.78
N HIS A 104 -12.05 -9.62 3.55
CA HIS A 104 -12.85 -10.58 2.79
C HIS A 104 -12.87 -11.97 3.42
N TRP A 105 -11.74 -12.39 4.01
CA TRP A 105 -11.68 -13.65 4.75
C TRP A 105 -12.54 -13.63 6.01
N LYS A 106 -12.51 -12.54 6.80
CA LYS A 106 -13.41 -12.36 7.96
C LYS A 106 -14.89 -12.36 7.55
N ASN A 107 -15.20 -11.85 6.36
CA ASN A 107 -16.54 -11.89 5.78
C ASN A 107 -16.93 -13.27 5.21
N GLY A 108 -16.13 -14.32 5.43
CA GLY A 108 -16.44 -15.69 5.02
C GLY A 108 -16.19 -16.01 3.54
N LYS A 109 -15.57 -15.12 2.76
CA LYS A 109 -15.24 -15.41 1.35
C LYS A 109 -14.17 -16.52 1.29
N SER A 110 -14.34 -17.47 0.36
CA SER A 110 -13.35 -18.53 0.14
C SER A 110 -12.04 -17.98 -0.44
N VAL A 111 -10.91 -18.62 -0.13
CA VAL A 111 -9.56 -18.22 -0.62
C VAL A 111 -9.53 -18.06 -2.15
N ARG A 112 -10.22 -18.95 -2.88
CA ARG A 112 -10.33 -18.89 -4.34
C ARG A 112 -11.11 -17.67 -4.82
N CYS A 113 -12.23 -17.35 -4.16
CA CYS A 113 -13.05 -16.19 -4.47
C CYS A 113 -12.24 -14.89 -4.24
N ILE A 114 -11.52 -14.80 -3.12
CA ILE A 114 -10.66 -13.65 -2.81
C ILE A 114 -9.58 -13.45 -3.87
N GLY A 115 -8.90 -14.53 -4.27
CA GLY A 115 -7.89 -14.47 -5.33
C GLY A 115 -8.45 -13.99 -6.68
N GLN A 116 -9.68 -14.40 -7.02
CA GLN A 116 -10.35 -13.96 -8.25
C GLN A 116 -10.75 -12.49 -8.22
N ILE A 117 -11.20 -11.98 -7.07
CA ILE A 117 -11.58 -10.57 -6.85
C ILE A 117 -10.35 -9.67 -6.93
N LEU A 118 -9.30 -10.01 -6.17
CA LEU A 118 -8.10 -9.17 -6.01
C LEU A 118 -6.98 -9.47 -7.02
N LYS A 119 -7.22 -10.40 -7.96
CA LYS A 119 -6.22 -10.86 -8.95
C LYS A 119 -4.93 -11.39 -8.32
N PHE A 120 -5.04 -12.00 -7.14
CA PHE A 120 -3.91 -12.65 -6.46
C PHE A 120 -3.92 -14.15 -6.71
N SER A 121 -2.72 -14.74 -6.72
CA SER A 121 -2.60 -16.19 -6.76
C SER A 121 -3.22 -16.82 -5.51
N LYS A 122 -3.80 -18.02 -5.64
CA LYS A 122 -4.39 -18.76 -4.51
C LYS A 122 -3.40 -18.94 -3.35
N SER A 123 -2.14 -19.24 -3.66
CA SER A 123 -1.08 -19.44 -2.66
C SER A 123 -0.74 -18.15 -1.93
N THR A 124 -0.72 -17.01 -2.62
CA THR A 124 -0.52 -15.69 -2.00
C THR A 124 -1.60 -15.39 -0.96
N VAL A 125 -2.87 -15.53 -1.34
CA VAL A 125 -4.01 -15.30 -0.43
C VAL A 125 -3.94 -16.24 0.77
N PHE A 126 -3.68 -17.52 0.52
CA PHE A 126 -3.52 -18.53 1.57
C PHE A 126 -2.38 -18.18 2.54
N ASN A 127 -1.21 -17.79 2.04
CA ASN A 127 -0.06 -17.43 2.86
C ASN A 127 -0.31 -16.16 3.70
N ILE A 128 -1.04 -15.18 3.17
CA ILE A 128 -1.45 -13.99 3.93
C ILE A 128 -2.33 -14.41 5.11
N ILE A 129 -3.36 -15.23 4.87
CA ILE A 129 -4.27 -15.71 5.91
C ILE A 129 -3.53 -16.57 6.94
N LEU A 130 -2.66 -17.48 6.49
CA LEU A 130 -1.88 -18.35 7.37
C LEU A 130 -0.95 -17.54 8.29
N ARG A 131 -0.27 -16.51 7.75
CA ARG A 131 0.55 -15.60 8.55
C ARG A 131 -0.30 -14.79 9.53
N PHE A 132 -1.44 -14.27 9.08
CA PHE A 132 -2.36 -13.52 9.94
C PHE A 132 -2.87 -14.38 11.11
N LYS A 133 -3.22 -15.65 10.89
CA LYS A 133 -3.61 -16.56 11.98
C LYS A 133 -2.50 -16.80 13.01
N LYS A 134 -1.22 -16.72 12.60
CA LYS A 134 -0.07 -16.95 13.49
C LYS A 134 0.34 -15.70 14.26
N THR A 135 0.36 -14.54 13.61
CA THR A 135 0.90 -13.30 14.20
C THR A 135 -0.14 -12.24 14.49
N ASN A 136 -1.39 -12.41 14.03
CA ASN A 136 -2.48 -11.43 14.10
C ASN A 136 -2.14 -10.05 13.51
N THR A 137 -1.19 -10.00 12.57
CA THR A 137 -0.72 -8.76 11.94
C THR A 137 -0.73 -8.88 10.42
N ALA A 138 -1.23 -7.85 9.74
CA ALA A 138 -1.17 -7.75 8.28
C ALA A 138 0.16 -7.18 7.78
N GLU A 139 0.89 -6.48 8.64
CA GLU A 139 2.17 -5.84 8.31
C GLU A 139 3.30 -6.83 8.05
N ASN A 140 4.29 -6.40 7.26
CA ASN A 140 5.48 -7.21 7.07
C ASN A 140 6.44 -6.95 8.23
N LYS A 141 6.99 -8.03 8.78
CA LYS A 141 8.07 -7.92 9.75
C LYS A 141 9.30 -7.31 9.07
N GLN A 142 9.93 -6.36 9.74
CA GLN A 142 11.24 -5.85 9.33
C GLN A 142 12.21 -7.02 9.16
N ARG A 143 12.96 -7.02 8.06
CA ARG A 143 13.98 -8.04 7.81
C ARG A 143 15.11 -7.86 8.84
N SER A 144 15.69 -8.96 9.33
CA SER A 144 16.77 -8.91 10.32
C SER A 144 18.06 -8.23 9.80
N GLY A 145 18.18 -8.09 8.48
CA GLY A 145 19.39 -7.58 7.84
C GLY A 145 20.56 -8.57 7.93
N CYS A 146 21.73 -8.10 7.48
CA CYS A 146 22.98 -8.86 7.58
C CYS A 146 23.58 -8.70 9.00
N PRO A 147 24.04 -9.78 9.66
CA PRO A 147 24.75 -9.68 10.92
C PRO A 147 25.97 -8.76 10.84
N ARG A 148 26.23 -8.02 11.92
CA ARG A 148 27.42 -7.15 12.02
C ARG A 148 28.70 -7.97 12.19
N THR A 149 29.81 -7.43 11.69
CA THR A 149 31.14 -8.05 11.82
C THR A 149 31.57 -8.23 13.29
N PHE A 150 31.25 -7.24 14.13
CA PHE A 150 31.51 -7.28 15.57
C PHE A 150 30.20 -7.46 16.35
N SER A 151 30.25 -8.31 17.36
CA SER A 151 29.23 -8.43 18.38
C SER A 151 29.32 -7.27 19.38
N GLU A 152 28.25 -7.01 20.13
CA GLU A 152 28.24 -5.95 21.15
C GLU A 152 29.33 -6.11 22.23
N ARG A 153 29.73 -7.36 22.53
CA ARG A 153 30.82 -7.64 23.47
C ARG A 153 32.17 -7.23 22.90
N GLU A 154 32.40 -7.52 21.62
CA GLU A 154 33.62 -7.13 20.92
C GLU A 154 33.69 -5.60 20.74
N GLU A 155 32.57 -4.97 20.37
CA GLU A 155 32.47 -3.49 20.29
C GLU A 155 32.84 -2.84 21.64
N ARG A 156 32.29 -3.34 22.77
CA ARG A 156 32.65 -2.86 24.12
C ARG A 156 34.13 -3.00 24.43
N TRP A 157 34.76 -4.10 23.99
CA TRP A 157 36.21 -4.28 24.18
C TRP A 157 37.01 -3.27 23.35
N ILE A 158 36.60 -3.00 22.10
CA ILE A 158 37.24 -1.99 21.24
C ILE A 158 37.17 -0.61 21.90
N VAL A 159 36.00 -0.21 22.40
CA VAL A 159 35.82 1.05 23.12
C VAL A 159 36.73 1.12 24.35
N ARG A 160 36.85 0.02 25.11
CA ARG A 160 37.77 -0.05 26.26
C ARG A 160 39.24 0.16 25.84
N GLN A 161 39.66 -0.37 24.69
CA GLN A 161 41.03 -0.16 24.20
C GLN A 161 41.32 1.32 23.91
N VAL A 162 40.35 2.06 23.38
CA VAL A 162 40.46 3.50 23.14
C VAL A 162 40.42 4.28 24.44
N HIS A 163 39.62 3.85 25.41
CA HIS A 163 39.61 4.49 26.74
C HIS A 163 40.96 4.37 27.44
N ILE A 164 41.60 3.20 27.38
CA ILE A 164 42.94 2.97 27.96
C ILE A 164 44.01 3.80 27.23
N ASN A 165 43.93 3.87 25.89
CA ASN A 165 44.88 4.66 25.11
C ASN A 165 44.15 5.43 23.98
N PRO A 166 43.74 6.69 24.24
CA PRO A 166 42.95 7.49 23.29
C PRO A 166 43.69 7.87 22.00
N ARG A 167 45.02 7.74 21.97
CA ARG A 167 45.84 8.02 20.77
C ARG A 167 45.97 6.81 19.83
N THR A 168 45.29 5.71 20.13
CA THR A 168 45.33 4.52 19.28
C THR A 168 44.64 4.76 17.93
N SER A 169 45.40 4.60 16.84
CA SER A 169 44.85 4.67 15.49
C SER A 169 43.95 3.46 15.18
N ALA A 170 42.96 3.66 14.30
CA ALA A 170 42.05 2.62 13.84
C ALA A 170 42.79 1.39 13.27
N VAL A 171 43.90 1.59 12.55
CA VAL A 171 44.73 0.49 12.02
C VAL A 171 45.34 -0.35 13.15
N LYS A 172 45.76 0.28 14.25
CA LYS A 172 46.30 -0.45 15.40
C LYS A 172 45.20 -1.22 16.13
N LEU A 173 43.98 -0.67 16.16
CA LEU A 173 42.81 -1.36 16.71
C LEU A 173 42.44 -2.60 15.88
N THR A 174 42.50 -2.54 14.54
CA THR A 174 42.21 -3.73 13.73
C THR A 174 43.23 -4.85 13.95
N LEU A 175 44.52 -4.53 14.12
CA LEU A 175 45.54 -5.51 14.49
C LEU A 175 45.26 -6.14 15.87
N LYS A 176 44.86 -5.33 16.85
CA LYS A 176 44.43 -5.81 18.17
C LYS A 176 43.20 -6.71 18.07
N CYS A 177 42.21 -6.36 17.25
CA CYS A 177 41.03 -7.18 16.98
C CYS A 177 41.39 -8.49 16.28
N LYS A 178 42.33 -8.47 15.34
CA LYS A 178 42.84 -9.68 14.66
C LYS A 178 43.52 -10.61 15.67
N SER A 179 44.34 -10.09 16.56
CA SER A 179 45.01 -10.87 17.61
C SER A 179 44.02 -11.48 18.60
N ARG A 180 43.02 -10.70 19.08
CA ARG A 180 42.09 -11.15 20.13
C ARG A 180 40.94 -12.01 19.61
N PHE A 181 40.31 -11.59 18.51
CA PHE A 181 39.07 -12.17 17.99
C PHE A 181 39.27 -12.96 16.69
N ARG A 182 40.50 -12.99 16.14
CA ARG A 182 40.83 -13.63 14.85
C ARG A 182 40.02 -13.06 13.68
N LYS A 183 39.55 -11.82 13.80
CA LYS A 183 38.80 -11.11 12.75
C LYS A 183 39.71 -10.10 12.03
N SER A 184 39.96 -10.35 10.75
CA SER A 184 40.61 -9.37 9.87
C SER A 184 39.54 -8.42 9.33
N VAL A 185 39.62 -7.15 9.71
CA VAL A 185 38.62 -6.14 9.34
C VAL A 185 39.27 -4.93 8.68
N ASN A 186 38.51 -4.23 7.83
CA ASN A 186 38.91 -2.94 7.30
C ASN A 186 39.02 -1.92 8.46
N PRO A 187 40.05 -1.04 8.49
CA PRO A 187 40.11 0.08 9.42
C PRO A 187 38.82 0.92 9.50
N GLU A 188 38.06 1.04 8.41
CA GLU A 188 36.75 1.70 8.40
C GLU A 188 35.74 1.02 9.32
N THR A 189 35.74 -0.31 9.40
CA THR A 189 34.85 -1.05 10.31
C THR A 189 35.13 -0.68 11.77
N ALA A 190 36.40 -0.49 12.14
CA ALA A 190 36.75 -0.02 13.47
C ALA A 190 36.32 1.44 13.70
N ARG A 191 36.44 2.32 12.69
CA ARG A 191 35.93 3.70 12.75
C ARG A 191 34.42 3.76 12.93
N ASN A 192 33.66 2.98 12.16
CA ASN A 192 32.20 2.88 12.27
C ASN A 192 31.74 2.44 13.67
N VAL A 193 32.47 1.51 14.31
CA VAL A 193 32.20 1.11 15.69
C VAL A 193 32.43 2.28 16.65
N LEU A 194 33.53 3.01 16.50
CA LEU A 194 33.84 4.17 17.35
C LEU A 194 32.83 5.30 17.16
N GLU A 195 32.44 5.59 15.92
CA GLU A 195 31.45 6.62 15.59
C GLU A 195 30.07 6.29 16.15
N LYS A 196 29.64 5.02 16.09
CA LYS A 196 28.42 4.54 16.76
C LYS A 196 28.44 4.89 18.25
N HIS A 197 29.60 4.77 18.90
CA HIS A 197 29.80 5.11 20.31
C HIS A 197 30.17 6.59 20.54
N LYS A 198 30.02 7.46 19.53
CA LYS A 198 30.28 8.91 19.59
C LYS A 198 31.75 9.28 19.89
N TYR A 199 32.68 8.37 19.61
CA TYR A 199 34.10 8.68 19.62
C TYR A 199 34.52 9.22 18.27
N HIS A 200 35.13 10.40 18.29
CA HIS A 200 35.60 11.03 17.06
C HIS A 200 37.08 11.36 17.15
N GLY A 201 37.79 11.13 16.04
CA GLY A 201 39.13 11.68 15.86
C GLY A 201 39.07 13.20 15.83
N ARG A 202 39.86 13.84 16.69
CA ARG A 202 40.03 15.30 16.71
C ARG A 202 41.51 15.62 16.83
N VAL A 203 41.94 16.63 16.08
CA VAL A 203 43.27 17.21 16.26
C VAL A 203 43.14 18.34 17.28
N PRO A 204 43.92 18.35 18.38
CA PRO A 204 43.90 19.46 19.31
C PRO A 204 44.33 20.74 18.59
N ARG A 205 43.55 21.81 18.73
CA ARG A 205 43.92 23.14 18.24
C ARG A 205 45.18 23.60 18.97
N ARG A 206 46.16 24.12 18.23
CA ARG A 206 47.32 24.79 18.84
C ARG A 206 46.79 25.99 19.63
N LYS A 207 46.92 25.95 20.96
CA LYS A 207 46.61 27.11 21.80
C LYS A 207 47.73 28.15 21.56
N PRO A 208 47.41 29.45 21.34
CA PRO A 208 48.44 30.47 21.25
C PRO A 208 49.28 30.48 22.52
N TYR A 209 50.60 30.60 22.37
CA TYR A 209 51.50 30.65 23.51
C TYR A 209 51.22 31.91 24.32
N ILE A 210 50.89 31.75 25.60
CA ILE A 210 50.76 32.87 26.53
C ILE A 210 52.15 33.49 26.69
N SER A 211 52.25 34.80 26.45
CA SER A 211 53.46 35.58 26.66
C SER A 211 53.99 35.39 28.09
N LYS A 212 55.30 35.55 28.29
CA LYS A 212 55.92 35.38 29.63
C LYS A 212 55.26 36.31 30.67
N ALA A 213 54.95 37.55 30.28
CA ALA A 213 54.26 38.53 31.13
C ALA A 213 52.86 38.06 31.55
N ASN A 214 52.03 37.64 30.60
CA ASN A 214 50.66 37.19 30.88
C ASN A 214 50.65 35.89 31.71
N ARG A 215 51.65 35.03 31.55
CA ARG A 215 51.80 33.82 32.37
C ARG A 215 52.08 34.18 33.83
N LYS A 216 52.96 35.15 34.08
CA LYS A 216 53.26 35.67 35.43
C LYS A 216 52.03 36.31 36.06
N GLY A 217 51.31 37.15 35.30
CA GLY A 217 50.06 37.78 35.75
C GLY A 217 48.98 36.77 36.11
N ARG A 218 48.75 35.75 35.26
CA ARG A 218 47.79 34.68 35.54
C ARG A 218 48.17 33.84 36.76
N LEU A 219 49.46 33.57 36.97
CA LEU A 219 49.92 32.83 38.14
C LEU A 219 49.75 33.65 39.43
N ALA A 220 50.07 34.94 39.39
CA ALA A 220 49.87 35.84 40.52
C ALA A 220 48.38 35.93 40.88
N PHE A 221 47.53 36.15 39.88
CA PHE A 221 46.07 36.13 40.05
C PHE A 221 45.60 34.81 40.67
N ALA A 222 45.94 33.66 40.06
CA ALA A 222 45.54 32.36 40.59
C ALA A 222 45.95 32.18 42.06
N LYS A 223 47.21 32.53 42.42
CA LYS A 223 47.73 32.45 43.79
C LYS A 223 46.97 33.30 44.80
N MET A 224 46.50 34.49 44.40
CA MET A 224 45.73 35.37 45.28
C MET A 224 44.40 34.73 45.71
N TYR A 225 43.77 33.96 44.83
CA TYR A 225 42.43 33.40 45.06
C TYR A 225 42.43 31.91 45.47
N VAL A 226 43.60 31.28 45.69
CA VAL A 226 43.68 29.87 46.14
C VAL A 226 43.01 29.63 47.50
N LYS A 227 42.99 30.66 48.37
CA LYS A 227 42.47 30.57 49.74
C LYS A 227 41.11 31.26 49.93
N GLN A 228 40.50 31.78 48.87
CA GLN A 228 39.18 32.40 49.02
C GLN A 228 38.09 31.33 49.08
N PRO A 229 37.10 31.47 49.99
CA PRO A 229 35.93 30.60 50.01
C PRO A 229 35.16 30.74 48.70
N THR A 230 34.62 29.63 48.19
CA THR A 230 33.87 29.54 46.93
C THR A 230 32.45 30.12 47.05
N GLU A 231 32.28 31.19 47.83
CA GLU A 231 31.00 31.89 47.92
C GLU A 231 31.11 33.17 47.08
N PHE A 232 30.23 33.25 46.09
CA PHE A 232 30.10 34.35 45.13
C PHE A 232 29.12 35.40 45.66
#